data_AF-A0A834Z5V6-F1
#
_entry.id   AF-A0A834Z5V6-F1
#
_cell.length_a   1.000
_cell.length_b   1.000
_cell.length_c   1.000
_cell.angle_alpha   90.00
_cell.angle_beta   90.00
_cell.angle_gamma   90.00
#
_symmetry.space_group_name_H-M   'P 1'
#
loop_
_entity.id
_entity.type
_entity.pdbx_description
1 polymer ?
#
loop_
_entity_poly.entity_id
_entity_poly.type
_entity_poly.pdbx_seq_one_letter_code
_entity_poly.pdbx_strand_id
1 'polypeptide(L)'
;MARTSGDFSSFLWNSSSSDASICEKRRGSLLRPLVKICFLLLPNLERSGDYSSPMKRHFRPFFSILLLIVIATTLSCRTAVRRSFGSLQLENGVSMEVQAPVFNSTLLKYAAIDIGEAQAKQEIKQLLDGNFGSQGRYRSISSWRQYNDHSTRIRSSTGAIPLLIRSPKYYRIWLEFRKILRDWSWNKRFQPEIMLELINLVKRPIDRHNGLADSNRRYASCAVIGNSGILLKTEYGGLIDSHEVVIRLNNARINKFERNVGSKTSISFVNSNILRLCARREGCFCHPYGEKIPMVMYICQAAHFMDYIPCNSSHKAPLLVTDARFDVLCARIVKYYSLKQFVDVTGKSPEKWAPAHDGSMFHYSSGMQAVMLALGICDRVSIFGFGKSTSAKHHYHTNQKAELHLHDYEAEYAFYRDLVERPQEFVVRNDMACRSTIGLILDSVVGICPIDCSIA
;
A
#
# COMPACT_ATOMS: atom_id res chain seq x y z
N MET A 1 -36.20 -39.77 34.94
CA MET A 1 -35.68 -40.35 36.20
C MET A 1 -34.45 -39.54 36.60
N ALA A 2 -34.40 -39.12 37.86
CA ALA A 2 -33.32 -38.41 38.58
C ALA A 2 -32.98 -36.95 38.19
N ARG A 3 -33.34 -36.06 39.12
CA ARG A 3 -32.88 -34.67 39.33
C ARG A 3 -31.53 -34.65 40.07
N THR A 4 -30.81 -33.53 39.98
CA THR A 4 -30.18 -32.74 41.08
C THR A 4 -29.39 -31.60 40.39
N SER A 5 -29.73 -30.31 40.45
CA SER A 5 -29.74 -29.32 41.54
C SER A 5 -28.38 -29.10 42.21
N GLY A 6 -27.79 -27.92 41.97
CA GLY A 6 -26.64 -27.37 42.68
C GLY A 6 -26.48 -25.90 42.28
N ASP A 7 -26.81 -25.02 43.20
CA ASP A 7 -27.05 -23.59 43.04
C ASP A 7 -26.09 -22.80 43.97
N PHE A 8 -26.02 -21.49 43.78
CA PHE A 8 -25.50 -20.43 44.69
C PHE A 8 -24.03 -19.95 44.70
N SER A 9 -23.91 -18.70 44.19
CA SER A 9 -23.31 -17.50 44.84
C SER A 9 -21.78 -17.42 44.95
N SER A 10 -21.10 -16.27 44.97
CA SER A 10 -21.42 -14.84 45.00
C SER A 10 -20.10 -14.09 44.74
N PHE A 11 -20.13 -12.88 44.18
CA PHE A 11 -19.39 -11.71 44.70
C PHE A 11 -19.78 -10.48 43.86
N LEU A 12 -20.61 -9.64 44.49
CA LEU A 12 -20.86 -8.25 44.15
C LEU A 12 -19.61 -7.43 44.49
N TRP A 13 -19.24 -6.43 43.69
CA TRP A 13 -18.81 -5.13 44.20
C TRP A 13 -19.17 -4.01 43.23
N ASN A 14 -19.57 -2.90 43.84
CA ASN A 14 -20.38 -1.81 43.31
C ASN A 14 -19.64 -0.83 42.39
N SER A 15 -20.47 -0.20 41.56
CA SER A 15 -20.29 1.08 40.89
C SER A 15 -20.28 2.29 41.84
N SER A 16 -19.40 3.25 41.58
CA SER A 16 -19.56 4.72 41.77
C SER A 16 -18.18 5.36 41.56
N SER A 17 -17.96 6.64 41.25
CA SER A 17 -18.67 7.74 40.61
C SER A 17 -17.62 8.87 40.53
N SER A 18 -17.71 9.70 39.49
CA SER A 18 -17.40 11.14 39.51
C SER A 18 -15.95 11.68 39.58
N ASP A 19 -15.78 12.74 38.78
CA ASP A 19 -14.99 13.96 39.02
C ASP A 19 -13.57 14.14 38.44
N ALA A 20 -13.57 14.87 37.31
CA ALA A 20 -13.12 16.25 37.19
C ALA A 20 -11.60 16.59 37.24
N SER A 21 -11.13 16.95 36.04
CA SER A 21 -10.56 18.28 35.72
C SER A 21 -9.04 18.52 35.74
N ILE A 22 -8.67 19.45 34.84
CA ILE A 22 -7.50 20.36 34.84
C ILE A 22 -6.20 19.74 34.29
N CYS A 23 -5.87 20.01 33.02
CA CYS A 23 -5.04 21.15 32.53
C CYS A 23 -3.55 20.95 32.85
N GLU A 24 -2.70 20.82 31.82
CA GLU A 24 -1.84 21.92 31.36
C GLU A 24 -0.74 21.45 30.38
N LYS A 25 -0.50 22.31 29.39
CA LYS A 25 0.57 22.37 28.40
C LYS A 25 1.94 21.87 28.90
N ARG A 26 2.68 21.21 28.00
CA ARG A 26 4.07 21.59 27.70
C ARG A 26 4.47 21.19 26.27
N ARG A 27 4.70 22.22 25.45
CA ARG A 27 5.54 22.17 24.24
C ARG A 27 6.99 21.95 24.68
N GLY A 28 7.77 21.21 23.88
CA GLY A 28 9.21 21.06 24.08
C GLY A 28 9.88 20.35 22.91
N SER A 29 10.10 21.09 21.83
CA SER A 29 10.99 20.76 20.70
C SER A 29 12.43 20.51 21.16
N LEU A 30 13.08 19.46 20.66
CA LEU A 30 14.53 19.30 20.73
C LEU A 30 15.07 18.83 19.37
N LEU A 31 15.44 19.82 18.55
CA LEU A 31 16.45 19.71 17.50
C LEU A 31 17.81 20.07 18.12
N ARG A 32 18.85 19.38 17.66
CA ARG A 32 20.27 19.50 18.04
C ARG A 32 20.84 20.92 17.84
N PRO A 33 22.00 21.23 18.45
CA PRO A 33 23.24 21.27 17.66
C PRO A 33 24.41 20.57 18.37
N LEU A 34 25.15 19.68 17.70
CA LEU A 34 26.40 19.96 16.98
C LEU A 34 27.49 20.69 17.80
N VAL A 35 28.43 19.87 18.29
CA VAL A 35 29.89 20.05 18.19
C VAL A 35 30.45 21.41 18.61
N LYS A 36 30.81 21.51 19.89
CA LYS A 36 31.87 22.41 20.39
C LYS A 36 32.59 21.73 21.56
N ILE A 37 33.59 20.92 21.25
CA ILE A 37 34.64 20.52 22.20
C ILE A 37 35.97 20.83 21.54
N CYS A 38 36.59 21.92 21.98
CA CYS A 38 38.02 22.21 21.97
C CYS A 38 38.12 23.71 22.26
N PHE A 39 38.26 24.07 23.54
CA PHE A 39 38.92 25.28 24.08
C PHE A 39 38.56 25.36 25.57
N LEU A 40 39.13 24.47 26.36
CA LEU A 40 39.37 24.69 27.78
C LEU A 40 40.88 24.72 27.93
N LEU A 41 41.40 25.82 28.47
CA LEU A 41 42.70 26.05 29.11
C LEU A 41 43.20 27.46 28.80
N LEU A 42 42.57 28.47 29.42
CA LEU A 42 43.26 29.69 29.83
C LEU A 42 42.79 30.05 31.25
N PRO A 43 43.68 30.19 32.23
CA PRO A 43 43.31 30.58 33.58
C PRO A 43 43.00 32.06 33.66
N ASN A 44 41.91 32.39 34.35
CA ASN A 44 41.70 33.70 34.97
C ASN A 44 42.79 33.90 36.02
N LEU A 45 43.59 34.96 35.92
CA LEU A 45 44.24 35.56 37.08
C LEU A 45 44.60 37.01 36.80
N GLU A 46 44.24 37.81 37.79
CA GLU A 46 44.22 39.26 37.85
C GLU A 46 45.62 39.87 37.74
N ARG A 47 45.65 41.10 37.21
CA ARG A 47 46.82 41.97 37.21
C ARG A 47 46.73 42.87 38.44
N SER A 48 47.51 42.56 39.48
CA SER A 48 47.99 43.55 40.45
C SER A 48 49.51 43.66 40.33
N GLY A 49 49.99 44.90 40.38
CA GLY A 49 51.35 45.37 40.68
C GLY A 49 52.57 44.50 40.37
N ASP A 50 53.31 44.97 39.36
CA ASP A 50 54.71 45.40 39.49
C ASP A 50 55.88 44.38 39.55
N TYR A 51 56.99 44.84 38.96
CA TYR A 51 58.36 44.30 38.92
C TYR A 51 58.77 43.27 37.84
N SER A 52 59.77 43.73 37.08
CA SER A 52 60.48 43.15 35.96
C SER A 52 61.78 42.45 36.38
N SER A 53 62.05 41.23 35.87
CA SER A 53 63.41 40.72 35.57
C SER A 53 63.39 39.32 34.88
N PRO A 54 64.36 38.94 34.02
CA PRO A 54 64.21 37.87 33.02
C PRO A 54 64.78 36.51 33.47
N MET A 55 64.09 35.41 33.13
CA MET A 55 64.56 34.05 33.40
C MET A 55 65.45 33.45 32.29
N LYS A 56 66.47 32.74 32.77
CA LYS A 56 67.68 32.26 32.09
C LYS A 56 67.44 30.98 31.27
N ARG A 57 67.72 31.09 29.97
CA ARG A 57 68.57 30.23 29.12
C ARG A 57 68.81 28.74 29.47
N HIS A 58 67.81 27.89 29.78
CA HIS A 58 68.02 26.42 29.82
C HIS A 58 66.82 25.51 29.43
N PHE A 59 65.88 25.95 28.58
CA PHE A 59 64.75 25.10 28.12
C PHE A 59 64.56 25.00 26.59
N ARG A 60 65.55 25.41 25.78
CA ARG A 60 65.46 25.42 24.30
C ARG A 60 65.43 24.06 23.57
N PRO A 61 66.09 22.97 24.03
CA PRO A 61 66.13 21.75 23.21
C PRO A 61 64.81 20.97 23.25
N PHE A 62 64.07 20.99 24.36
CA PHE A 62 62.83 20.22 24.51
C PHE A 62 61.66 20.81 23.72
N PHE A 63 61.54 22.14 23.65
CA PHE A 63 60.52 22.80 22.82
C PHE A 63 60.75 22.59 21.32
N SER A 64 62.02 22.50 20.89
CA SER A 64 62.37 22.30 19.48
C SER A 64 62.00 20.89 19.00
N ILE A 65 62.19 19.88 19.86
CA ILE A 65 61.81 18.49 19.57
C ILE A 65 60.28 18.34 19.53
N LEU A 66 59.57 18.95 20.48
CA LEU A 66 58.11 18.92 20.50
C LEU A 66 57.50 19.57 19.24
N LEU A 67 58.08 20.70 18.79
CA LEU A 67 57.64 21.37 17.57
C LEU A 67 57.87 20.50 16.33
N LEU A 68 58.99 19.79 16.23
CA LEU A 68 59.28 18.89 15.12
C LEU A 68 58.30 17.69 15.07
N ILE A 69 57.92 17.14 16.22
CA ILE A 69 56.93 16.06 16.29
C ILE A 69 55.54 16.55 15.83
N VAL A 70 55.14 17.76 16.23
CA VAL A 70 53.87 18.36 15.78
C VAL A 70 53.87 18.67 14.28
N ILE A 71 55.00 19.14 13.72
CA ILE A 71 55.13 19.37 12.28
C ILE A 71 55.09 18.05 11.49
N ALA A 72 55.78 17.01 11.97
CA ALA A 72 55.80 15.70 11.30
C ALA A 72 54.42 15.01 11.30
N THR A 73 53.68 15.11 12.41
CA THR A 73 52.31 14.57 12.52
C THR A 73 51.32 15.35 11.67
N THR A 74 51.41 16.69 11.63
CA THR A 74 50.56 17.52 10.75
C THR A 74 50.86 17.30 9.27
N LEU A 75 52.12 17.16 8.85
CA LEU A 75 52.46 16.84 7.47
C LEU A 75 51.97 15.45 7.05
N SER A 76 52.13 14.44 7.91
CA SER A 76 51.69 13.07 7.64
C SER A 76 50.15 13.00 7.49
N CYS A 77 49.42 13.70 8.35
CA CYS A 77 47.96 13.82 8.26
C CYS A 77 47.53 14.55 6.98
N ARG A 78 48.25 15.61 6.59
CA ARG A 78 47.97 16.39 5.37
C ARG A 78 48.25 15.58 4.09
N THR A 79 49.26 14.72 4.08
CA THR A 79 49.52 13.79 2.96
C THR A 79 48.51 12.65 2.88
N ALA A 80 48.02 12.14 4.02
CA ALA A 80 46.95 11.13 4.04
C ALA A 80 45.63 11.70 3.51
N VAL A 81 45.27 12.92 3.92
CA VAL A 81 44.11 13.64 3.38
C VAL A 81 44.31 13.94 1.89
N ARG A 82 45.49 14.39 1.44
CA ARG A 82 45.76 14.63 0.00
C ARG A 82 45.69 13.37 -0.85
N ARG A 83 46.16 12.21 -0.36
CA ARG A 83 46.04 10.93 -1.08
C ARG A 83 44.61 10.41 -1.10
N SER A 84 43.82 10.66 -0.04
CA SER A 84 42.40 10.31 -0.01
C SER A 84 41.53 11.19 -0.92
N PHE A 85 41.95 12.44 -1.19
CA PHE A 85 41.29 13.35 -2.13
C PHE A 85 41.85 13.31 -3.57
N GLY A 86 43.00 12.70 -3.80
CA GLY A 86 43.67 12.63 -5.11
C GLY A 86 43.26 11.45 -6.01
N SER A 87 42.36 10.57 -5.55
CA SER A 87 41.83 9.44 -6.32
C SER A 87 40.42 9.69 -6.89
N LEU A 88 39.89 10.90 -6.79
CA LEU A 88 38.70 11.31 -7.55
C LEU A 88 39.16 11.70 -8.95
N GLN A 89 39.35 10.68 -9.78
CA GLN A 89 39.46 10.84 -11.21
C GLN A 89 38.13 11.45 -11.69
N LEU A 90 38.24 12.64 -12.26
CA LEU A 90 37.19 13.42 -12.87
C LEU A 90 36.65 12.66 -14.08
N GLU A 91 35.68 11.77 -13.87
CA GLU A 91 34.76 11.40 -14.94
C GLU A 91 33.87 12.64 -15.15
N ASN A 92 33.96 13.25 -16.33
CA ASN A 92 33.07 14.31 -16.78
C ASN A 92 31.64 13.73 -16.94
N GLY A 93 30.99 13.44 -15.82
CA GLY A 93 29.55 13.31 -15.76
C GLY A 93 28.99 14.71 -15.61
N VAL A 94 28.28 15.20 -16.62
CA VAL A 94 27.35 16.30 -16.47
C VAL A 94 26.42 15.92 -15.32
N SER A 95 26.62 16.48 -14.14
CA SER A 95 25.65 16.42 -13.05
C SER A 95 24.45 17.23 -13.50
N MET A 96 23.55 16.57 -14.24
CA MET A 96 22.20 17.07 -14.42
C MET A 96 21.56 17.09 -13.03
N GLU A 97 21.40 18.29 -12.49
CA GLU A 97 20.60 18.54 -11.31
C GLU A 97 19.15 18.18 -11.67
N VAL A 98 18.77 16.91 -11.50
CA VAL A 98 17.39 16.46 -11.72
C VAL A 98 16.55 17.11 -10.63
N GLN A 99 15.85 18.18 -10.98
CA GLN A 99 14.88 18.83 -10.10
C GLN A 99 13.87 17.80 -9.63
N ALA A 100 13.76 17.65 -8.30
CA ALA A 100 12.73 16.80 -7.72
C ALA A 100 11.35 17.24 -8.24
N PRO A 101 10.47 16.30 -8.63
CA PRO A 101 9.17 16.65 -9.17
C PRO A 101 8.38 17.52 -8.18
N VAL A 102 8.00 18.70 -8.64
CA VAL A 102 7.20 19.63 -7.85
C VAL A 102 5.73 19.26 -8.03
N PHE A 103 5.23 18.38 -7.16
CA PHE A 103 3.82 18.03 -7.14
C PHE A 103 2.96 19.20 -6.68
N ASN A 104 1.81 19.39 -7.33
CA ASN A 104 0.89 20.47 -6.98
C ASN A 104 0.26 20.20 -5.60
N SER A 105 0.69 20.97 -4.60
CA SER A 105 0.25 20.82 -3.21
C SER A 105 -1.26 20.97 -3.01
N THR A 106 -1.93 21.72 -3.89
CA THR A 106 -3.38 21.91 -3.84
C THR A 106 -4.08 20.64 -4.29
N LEU A 107 -3.70 20.10 -5.46
CA LEU A 107 -4.27 18.84 -5.97
C LEU A 107 -4.05 17.68 -5.00
N LEU A 108 -2.91 17.68 -4.33
CA LEU A 108 -2.58 16.75 -3.26
C LEU A 108 -3.56 16.76 -2.09
N LYS A 109 -3.94 17.95 -1.62
CA LYS A 109 -4.94 18.11 -0.57
C LYS A 109 -6.30 17.58 -1.03
N TYR A 110 -6.70 17.87 -2.27
CA TYR A 110 -7.94 17.36 -2.85
C TYR A 110 -7.94 15.84 -3.03
N ALA A 111 -6.81 15.27 -3.45
CA ALA A 111 -6.65 13.82 -3.61
C ALA A 111 -6.75 13.08 -2.26
N ALA A 112 -6.35 13.72 -1.15
CA ALA A 112 -6.40 13.13 0.18
C ALA A 112 -7.82 13.00 0.77
N ILE A 113 -8.80 13.73 0.24
CA ILE A 113 -10.19 13.75 0.70
C ILE A 113 -10.94 12.53 0.15
N ASP A 114 -11.46 11.65 1.01
CA ASP A 114 -12.40 10.60 0.61
C ASP A 114 -13.83 11.14 0.71
N ILE A 115 -14.43 11.45 -0.45
CA ILE A 115 -15.79 12.03 -0.54
C ILE A 115 -16.84 10.99 -0.14
N GLY A 116 -16.57 9.71 -0.37
CA GLY A 116 -17.46 8.60 -0.07
C GLY A 116 -17.36 8.12 1.39
N GLU A 117 -16.45 8.68 2.21
CA GLU A 117 -16.13 8.15 3.54
C GLU A 117 -17.35 8.07 4.47
N ALA A 118 -18.16 9.14 4.52
CA ALA A 118 -19.34 9.19 5.39
C ALA A 118 -20.38 8.12 4.99
N GLN A 119 -20.64 7.98 3.70
CA GLN A 119 -21.54 6.97 3.16
C GLN A 119 -21.00 5.57 3.44
N ALA A 120 -19.70 5.32 3.17
CA ALA A 120 -19.06 4.04 3.44
C ALA A 120 -19.13 3.65 4.92
N LYS A 121 -18.88 4.59 5.85
CA LYS A 121 -19.02 4.35 7.30
C LYS A 121 -20.45 3.98 7.69
N GLN A 122 -21.43 4.66 7.12
CA GLN A 122 -22.85 4.35 7.35
C GLN A 122 -23.20 2.95 6.82
N GLU A 123 -22.75 2.61 5.62
CA GLU A 123 -22.94 1.28 5.02
C GLU A 123 -22.30 0.17 5.87
N ILE A 124 -21.05 0.37 6.31
CA ILE A 124 -20.34 -0.57 7.19
C ILE A 124 -21.10 -0.77 8.52
N LYS A 125 -21.62 0.32 9.12
CA LYS A 125 -22.43 0.22 10.34
C LYS A 125 -23.69 -0.62 10.10
N GLN A 126 -24.43 -0.36 9.03
CA GLN A 126 -25.62 -1.13 8.66
C GLN A 126 -25.30 -2.62 8.43
N LEU A 127 -24.18 -2.91 7.76
CA LEU A 127 -23.70 -4.27 7.55
C LEU A 127 -23.34 -4.96 8.86
N LEU A 128 -22.66 -4.29 9.80
CA LEU A 128 -22.30 -4.83 11.11
C LEU A 128 -23.52 -5.07 12.02
N ASP A 129 -24.57 -4.28 11.85
CA ASP A 129 -25.84 -4.42 12.56
C ASP A 129 -26.74 -5.52 11.94
N GLY A 130 -26.34 -6.08 10.80
CA GLY A 130 -27.06 -7.15 10.11
C GLY A 130 -28.26 -6.66 9.29
N ASN A 131 -28.34 -5.35 9.02
CA ASN A 131 -29.41 -4.72 8.25
C ASN A 131 -29.09 -4.74 6.74
N PHE A 132 -29.20 -5.90 6.12
CA PHE A 132 -28.95 -6.08 4.67
C PHE A 132 -30.17 -5.76 3.78
N GLY A 133 -31.34 -5.53 4.38
CA GLY A 133 -32.62 -5.41 3.67
C GLY A 133 -32.93 -4.00 3.16
N SER A 134 -32.35 -2.96 3.76
CA SER A 134 -32.61 -1.56 3.43
C SER A 134 -31.98 -1.09 2.11
N GLN A 135 -31.01 -1.83 1.57
CA GLN A 135 -30.36 -1.50 0.30
C GLN A 135 -30.65 -2.57 -0.75
N GLY A 136 -31.35 -2.19 -1.83
CA GLY A 136 -31.69 -3.09 -2.94
C GLY A 136 -30.49 -3.84 -3.54
N ARG A 137 -29.27 -3.29 -3.42
CA ARG A 137 -28.00 -3.88 -3.87
C ARG A 137 -27.60 -5.18 -3.15
N TYR A 138 -28.07 -5.40 -1.92
CA TYR A 138 -27.69 -6.56 -1.09
C TYR A 138 -28.82 -7.59 -0.93
N ARG A 139 -29.91 -7.48 -1.72
CA ARG A 139 -30.97 -8.50 -1.75
C ARG A 139 -30.45 -9.92 -2.03
N SER A 140 -29.37 -10.06 -2.80
CA SER A 140 -28.71 -11.36 -3.03
C SER A 140 -28.05 -11.98 -1.78
N ILE A 141 -27.66 -11.15 -0.80
CA ILE A 141 -27.18 -11.61 0.52
C ILE A 141 -28.38 -12.12 1.32
N SER A 142 -29.51 -11.41 1.20
CA SER A 142 -30.76 -11.84 1.84
C SER A 142 -31.38 -13.09 1.24
N SER A 143 -31.17 -13.39 -0.05
CA SER A 143 -31.63 -14.64 -0.67
C SER A 143 -30.74 -15.83 -0.33
N TRP A 144 -29.45 -15.61 -0.08
CA TRP A 144 -28.55 -16.67 0.43
C TRP A 144 -28.93 -17.15 1.85
N ARG A 145 -29.53 -16.25 2.64
CA ARG A 145 -30.19 -16.61 3.90
C ARG A 145 -31.34 -17.60 3.69
N GLN A 146 -32.01 -17.54 2.53
CA GLN A 146 -33.22 -18.31 2.24
C GLN A 146 -32.91 -19.68 1.61
N TYR A 147 -31.76 -19.85 0.95
CA TYR A 147 -31.39 -21.09 0.24
C TYR A 147 -30.77 -22.17 1.14
N ASN A 148 -30.13 -21.80 2.26
CA ASN A 148 -29.63 -22.76 3.26
C ASN A 148 -30.73 -23.22 4.24
N ASP A 149 -31.99 -22.86 3.98
CA ASP A 149 -33.14 -23.19 4.80
C ASP A 149 -34.03 -24.19 4.05
N HIS A 150 -33.91 -25.48 4.40
CA HIS A 150 -34.92 -26.49 4.09
C HIS A 150 -36.03 -26.53 5.17
N SER A 151 -36.08 -25.57 6.11
CA SER A 151 -37.16 -25.47 7.08
C SER A 151 -38.13 -24.35 6.69
N THR A 152 -39.25 -24.75 6.08
CA THR A 152 -40.57 -24.12 6.16
C THR A 152 -40.64 -22.58 6.18
N ARG A 153 -41.13 -22.01 5.06
CA ARG A 153 -41.67 -20.64 4.97
C ARG A 153 -42.63 -20.34 6.14
N ILE A 154 -42.16 -19.61 7.15
CA ILE A 154 -43.03 -18.92 8.11
C ILE A 154 -42.68 -17.43 8.06
N ARG A 155 -43.62 -16.63 7.55
CA ARG A 155 -43.56 -15.16 7.59
C ARG A 155 -43.72 -14.72 9.05
N SER A 156 -42.77 -13.96 9.60
CA SER A 156 -43.04 -13.12 10.76
C SER A 156 -42.88 -11.63 10.41
N SER A 157 -43.99 -10.92 10.57
CA SER A 157 -44.09 -9.48 10.70
C SER A 157 -43.29 -8.98 11.92
N THR A 158 -42.82 -7.73 11.84
CA THR A 158 -42.28 -6.88 12.91
C THR A 158 -40.90 -7.24 13.50
N GLY A 159 -39.89 -6.42 13.16
CA GLY A 159 -38.97 -5.79 14.11
C GLY A 159 -38.01 -6.63 14.97
N ALA A 160 -37.96 -7.95 14.86
CA ALA A 160 -37.10 -8.79 15.69
C ALA A 160 -35.89 -9.34 14.91
N ILE A 161 -34.74 -9.42 15.59
CA ILE A 161 -33.49 -10.01 15.11
C ILE A 161 -33.79 -11.30 14.33
N PRO A 162 -33.45 -11.40 13.03
CA PRO A 162 -33.95 -12.50 12.21
C PRO A 162 -33.48 -13.86 12.73
N LEU A 163 -34.41 -14.80 12.85
CA LEU A 163 -34.27 -16.20 13.32
C LEU A 163 -33.19 -17.06 12.59
N LEU A 164 -32.43 -16.47 11.68
CA LEU A 164 -31.34 -17.02 10.87
C LEU A 164 -30.00 -17.15 11.61
N ILE A 165 -29.90 -16.68 12.85
CA ILE A 165 -28.73 -16.86 13.72
C ILE A 165 -28.58 -18.32 14.22
N ARG A 166 -29.56 -19.20 13.94
CA ARG A 166 -29.59 -20.58 14.47
C ARG A 166 -28.84 -21.65 13.67
N SER A 167 -28.46 -21.42 12.41
CA SER A 167 -27.58 -22.37 11.69
C SER A 167 -26.14 -22.21 12.18
N PRO A 168 -25.50 -23.24 12.77
CA PRO A 168 -24.14 -23.12 13.31
C PRO A 168 -23.13 -22.65 12.27
N LYS A 169 -23.31 -23.05 11.00
CA LYS A 169 -22.43 -22.66 9.88
C LYS A 169 -22.57 -21.17 9.55
N TYR A 170 -23.80 -20.66 9.44
CA TYR A 170 -24.02 -19.24 9.15
C TYR A 170 -23.57 -18.35 10.32
N TYR A 171 -23.82 -18.78 11.56
CA TYR A 171 -23.37 -18.04 12.75
C TYR A 171 -21.85 -17.85 12.77
N ARG A 172 -21.07 -18.90 12.45
CA ARG A 172 -19.61 -18.82 12.36
C ARG A 172 -19.16 -17.83 11.27
N ILE A 173 -19.72 -17.93 10.07
CA ILE A 173 -19.44 -17.00 8.95
C ILE A 173 -19.77 -15.56 9.36
N TRP A 174 -20.89 -15.35 10.05
CA TRP A 174 -21.31 -14.03 10.50
C TRP A 174 -20.36 -13.42 11.54
N LEU A 175 -19.90 -14.20 12.52
CA LEU A 175 -18.92 -13.73 13.51
C LEU A 175 -17.59 -13.35 12.85
N GLU A 176 -17.11 -14.19 11.93
CA GLU A 176 -15.88 -13.92 11.18
C GLU A 176 -16.03 -12.68 10.29
N PHE A 177 -17.17 -12.53 9.61
CA PHE A 177 -17.49 -11.33 8.83
C PHE A 177 -17.41 -10.06 9.69
N ARG A 178 -18.05 -10.06 10.86
CA ARG A 178 -18.03 -8.89 11.74
C ARG A 178 -16.62 -8.56 12.21
N LYS A 179 -15.81 -9.57 12.51
CA LYS A 179 -14.41 -9.38 12.93
C LYS A 179 -13.61 -8.74 11.79
N ILE A 180 -13.57 -9.38 10.63
CA ILE A 180 -12.79 -8.92 9.48
C ILE A 180 -13.24 -7.53 9.03
N LEU A 181 -14.54 -7.29 8.95
CA LEU A 181 -15.06 -6.00 8.51
C LEU A 181 -14.72 -4.87 9.50
N ARG A 182 -14.75 -5.13 10.81
CA ARG A 182 -14.32 -4.16 11.82
C ARG A 182 -12.83 -3.85 11.68
N ASP A 183 -12.00 -4.87 11.58
CA ASP A 183 -10.54 -4.72 11.47
C ASP A 183 -10.18 -3.96 10.19
N TRP A 184 -10.77 -4.33 9.05
CA TRP A 184 -10.58 -3.65 7.76
C TRP A 184 -11.03 -2.19 7.82
N SER A 185 -12.21 -1.90 8.39
CA SER A 185 -12.73 -0.53 8.54
C SER A 185 -11.85 0.32 9.45
N TRP A 186 -11.37 -0.23 10.57
CA TRP A 186 -10.51 0.46 11.52
C TRP A 186 -9.15 0.83 10.91
N ASN A 187 -8.62 -0.03 10.05
CA ASN A 187 -7.34 0.16 9.39
C ASN A 187 -7.43 1.04 8.12
N LYS A 188 -8.63 1.46 7.69
CA LYS A 188 -8.82 2.30 6.50
C LYS A 188 -8.38 3.74 6.74
N ARG A 189 -7.06 3.94 6.76
CA ARG A 189 -6.40 5.24 6.91
C ARG A 189 -5.16 5.30 6.03
N PHE A 190 -4.74 6.50 5.70
CA PHE A 190 -3.51 6.68 4.93
C PHE A 190 -2.28 6.41 5.80
N GLN A 191 -1.47 5.44 5.39
CA GLN A 191 -0.13 5.17 5.92
C GLN A 191 0.75 4.81 4.72
N PRO A 192 1.67 5.68 4.33
CA PRO A 192 2.41 5.48 3.10
C PRO A 192 3.37 4.28 3.20
N GLU A 193 3.87 3.95 4.39
CA GLU A 193 4.80 2.83 4.65
C GLU A 193 4.23 1.44 4.30
N ILE A 194 2.92 1.34 4.04
CA ILE A 194 2.24 0.10 3.66
C ILE A 194 2.93 -0.65 2.52
N MET A 195 3.53 0.06 1.57
CA MET A 195 4.24 -0.52 0.43
C MET A 195 5.45 -1.39 0.85
N LEU A 196 6.15 -1.01 1.91
CA LEU A 196 7.25 -1.80 2.49
C LEU A 196 6.71 -3.01 3.25
N GLU A 197 5.54 -2.88 3.84
CA GLU A 197 4.87 -3.96 4.57
C GLU A 197 4.27 -5.03 3.64
N LEU A 198 4.08 -4.76 2.34
CA LEU A 198 3.55 -5.72 1.37
C LEU A 198 4.40 -6.99 1.26
N ILE A 199 5.69 -6.93 1.56
CA ILE A 199 6.55 -8.11 1.65
C ILE A 199 6.03 -9.05 2.75
N ASN A 200 5.69 -8.52 3.92
CA ASN A 200 5.20 -9.30 5.04
C ASN A 200 3.73 -9.71 4.87
N LEU A 201 2.90 -8.82 4.32
CA LEU A 201 1.46 -9.02 4.18
C LEU A 201 1.10 -9.95 3.02
N VAL A 202 1.90 -9.96 1.94
CA VAL A 202 1.57 -10.69 0.71
C VAL A 202 2.66 -11.69 0.33
N LYS A 203 3.91 -11.24 0.15
CA LYS A 203 4.98 -12.12 -0.35
C LYS A 203 5.28 -13.28 0.60
N ARG A 204 5.52 -13.01 1.89
CA ARG A 204 5.89 -14.05 2.87
C ARG A 204 4.82 -15.16 3.03
N PRO A 205 3.51 -14.86 3.15
CA PRO A 205 2.48 -15.90 3.19
C PRO A 205 2.49 -16.78 1.92
N ILE A 206 2.72 -16.19 0.76
CA ILE A 206 2.80 -16.89 -0.53
C ILE A 206 4.05 -17.78 -0.60
N ASP A 207 5.22 -17.24 -0.25
CA ASP A 207 6.48 -17.98 -0.23
C ASP A 207 6.43 -19.17 0.71
N ARG A 208 5.89 -18.98 1.92
CA ARG A 208 5.72 -20.05 2.90
C ARG A 208 4.84 -21.17 2.36
N HIS A 209 3.76 -20.83 1.64
CA HIS A 209 2.90 -21.83 0.99
C HIS A 209 3.65 -22.59 -0.10
N ASN A 210 4.49 -21.89 -0.87
CA ASN A 210 5.29 -22.47 -1.95
C ASN A 210 6.55 -23.22 -1.46
N GLY A 211 6.78 -23.31 -0.14
CA GLY A 211 7.96 -23.95 0.44
C GLY A 211 9.26 -23.17 0.21
N LEU A 212 9.17 -21.87 -0.07
CA LEU A 212 10.32 -20.98 -0.27
C LEU A 212 10.79 -20.42 1.09
N ALA A 213 12.09 -20.12 1.18
CA ALA A 213 12.70 -19.58 2.39
C ALA A 213 12.14 -18.19 2.72
N ASP A 214 11.94 -17.90 4.02
CA ASP A 214 11.52 -16.57 4.45
C ASP A 214 12.62 -15.56 4.11
N SER A 215 12.29 -14.60 3.24
CA SER A 215 13.22 -13.63 2.71
C SER A 215 12.56 -12.27 2.60
N ASN A 216 13.25 -11.27 3.15
CA ASN A 216 12.91 -9.85 2.98
C ASN A 216 13.27 -9.31 1.60
N ARG A 217 13.92 -10.10 0.74
CA ARG A 217 14.20 -9.68 -0.63
C ARG A 217 12.92 -9.75 -1.44
N ARG A 218 12.76 -8.76 -2.31
CA ARG A 218 11.72 -8.74 -3.34
C ARG A 218 12.00 -9.82 -4.38
N TYR A 219 10.98 -10.13 -5.17
CA TYR A 219 11.15 -10.94 -6.37
C TYR A 219 11.96 -10.14 -7.40
N ALA A 220 12.85 -10.79 -8.13
CA ALA A 220 13.73 -10.14 -9.10
C ALA A 220 12.95 -9.54 -10.28
N SER A 221 11.83 -10.16 -10.68
CA SER A 221 10.99 -9.66 -11.77
C SER A 221 9.54 -10.14 -11.67
N CYS A 222 8.62 -9.23 -11.99
CA CYS A 222 7.19 -9.51 -12.03
C CYS A 222 6.56 -9.05 -13.35
N ALA A 223 5.75 -9.92 -13.95
CA ALA A 223 4.87 -9.54 -15.04
C ALA A 223 3.44 -9.37 -14.51
N VAL A 224 2.82 -8.20 -14.72
CA VAL A 224 1.40 -7.97 -14.41
C VAL A 224 0.61 -8.01 -15.70
N ILE A 225 -0.33 -8.95 -15.80
CA ILE A 225 -1.08 -9.21 -17.03
C ILE A 225 -2.49 -8.67 -16.90
N GLY A 226 -2.70 -7.52 -17.56
CA GLY A 226 -4.00 -6.94 -17.82
C GLY A 226 -4.84 -7.78 -18.77
N ASN A 227 -6.11 -7.40 -18.93
CA ASN A 227 -7.05 -8.15 -19.74
C ASN A 227 -7.26 -7.57 -21.13
N SER A 228 -6.59 -6.46 -21.49
CA SER A 228 -6.84 -5.74 -22.74
C SER A 228 -6.65 -6.61 -23.99
N GLY A 229 -7.53 -6.43 -24.97
CA GLY A 229 -7.47 -7.11 -26.26
C GLY A 229 -6.22 -6.77 -27.09
N ILE A 230 -5.47 -5.73 -26.70
CA ILE A 230 -4.19 -5.38 -27.33
C ILE A 230 -3.18 -6.52 -27.28
N LEU A 231 -3.28 -7.40 -26.27
CA LEU A 231 -2.42 -8.57 -26.13
C LEU A 231 -2.50 -9.51 -27.33
N LEU A 232 -3.59 -9.51 -28.08
CA LEU A 232 -3.74 -10.36 -29.27
C LEU A 232 -2.93 -9.88 -30.48
N LYS A 233 -2.31 -8.69 -30.42
CA LYS A 233 -1.51 -8.14 -31.51
C LYS A 233 -0.07 -8.64 -31.52
N THR A 234 0.42 -9.13 -30.39
CA THR A 234 1.82 -9.53 -30.21
C THR A 234 1.90 -10.85 -29.45
N GLU A 235 2.88 -11.69 -29.78
CA GLU A 235 3.12 -12.96 -29.09
C GLU A 235 4.03 -12.77 -27.87
N TYR A 236 3.53 -12.09 -26.82
CA TYR A 236 4.30 -11.83 -25.60
C TYR A 236 4.46 -13.05 -24.67
N GLY A 237 3.88 -14.20 -25.01
CA GLY A 237 3.75 -15.33 -24.07
C GLY A 237 5.08 -15.83 -23.51
N GLY A 238 6.11 -15.96 -24.35
CA GLY A 238 7.44 -16.37 -23.90
C GLY A 238 8.11 -15.32 -23.00
N LEU A 239 7.94 -14.03 -23.32
CA LEU A 239 8.47 -12.94 -22.50
C LEU A 239 7.76 -12.87 -21.13
N ILE A 240 6.44 -13.01 -21.11
CA ILE A 240 5.65 -13.06 -19.87
C ILE A 240 6.13 -14.20 -18.98
N ASP A 241 6.23 -15.41 -19.53
CA ASP A 241 6.59 -16.62 -18.76
C ASP A 241 8.06 -16.61 -18.28
N SER A 242 8.92 -15.75 -18.86
CA SER A 242 10.32 -15.56 -18.44
C SER A 242 10.49 -14.83 -17.10
N HIS A 243 9.44 -14.15 -16.60
CA HIS A 243 9.48 -13.44 -15.32
C HIS A 243 9.43 -14.41 -14.13
N GLU A 244 10.04 -14.04 -13.00
CA GLU A 244 10.02 -14.86 -11.79
C GLU A 244 8.59 -15.08 -11.29
N VAL A 245 7.80 -14.01 -11.24
CA VAL A 245 6.40 -14.02 -10.81
C VAL A 245 5.49 -13.47 -11.90
N VAL A 246 4.38 -14.16 -12.18
CA VAL A 246 3.33 -13.68 -13.08
C VAL A 246 2.04 -13.43 -12.30
N ILE A 247 1.58 -12.18 -12.28
CA ILE A 247 0.35 -11.74 -11.61
C ILE A 247 -0.74 -11.58 -12.68
N ARG A 248 -1.82 -12.37 -12.58
CA ARG A 248 -2.95 -12.29 -13.52
C ARG A 248 -4.20 -11.73 -12.88
N LEU A 249 -4.92 -10.91 -13.63
CA LEU A 249 -6.08 -10.19 -13.12
C LEU A 249 -7.39 -10.97 -13.29
N ASN A 250 -8.25 -10.88 -12.28
CA ASN A 250 -9.65 -11.30 -12.31
C ASN A 250 -9.82 -12.76 -12.76
N ASN A 251 -10.55 -13.02 -13.84
CA ASN A 251 -10.83 -14.36 -14.36
C ASN A 251 -10.54 -14.42 -15.86
N ALA A 252 -9.29 -14.12 -16.22
CA ALA A 252 -8.87 -14.06 -17.61
C ALA A 252 -8.53 -15.45 -18.15
N ARG A 253 -9.03 -15.77 -19.34
CA ARG A 253 -8.88 -17.12 -19.91
C ARG A 253 -7.50 -17.27 -20.56
N ILE A 254 -6.68 -18.17 -20.05
CA ILE A 254 -5.36 -18.46 -20.64
C ILE A 254 -5.47 -19.41 -21.84
N ASN A 255 -6.30 -20.47 -21.73
CA ASN A 255 -6.41 -21.49 -22.77
C ASN A 255 -6.84 -20.88 -24.11
N LYS A 256 -6.05 -21.18 -25.15
CA LYS A 256 -6.08 -20.67 -26.55
C LYS A 256 -5.37 -19.34 -26.78
N PHE A 257 -4.79 -18.74 -25.75
CA PHE A 257 -4.12 -17.45 -25.83
C PHE A 257 -2.68 -17.50 -25.32
N GLU A 258 -2.14 -18.68 -25.03
CA GLU A 258 -0.83 -18.89 -24.40
C GLU A 258 0.31 -18.21 -25.18
N ARG A 259 0.24 -18.20 -26.52
CA ARG A 259 1.23 -17.50 -27.35
C ARG A 259 1.27 -16.00 -27.10
N ASN A 260 0.12 -15.40 -26.80
CA ASN A 260 -0.01 -13.97 -26.56
C ASN A 260 0.20 -13.60 -25.08
N VAL A 261 -0.35 -14.40 -24.16
CA VAL A 261 -0.48 -14.02 -22.74
C VAL A 261 0.33 -14.91 -21.80
N GLY A 262 1.05 -15.90 -22.32
CA GLY A 262 1.81 -16.87 -21.54
C GLY A 262 0.93 -17.91 -20.87
N SER A 263 1.56 -18.88 -20.24
CA SER A 263 0.93 -20.00 -19.53
C SER A 263 1.14 -19.96 -18.01
N LYS A 264 2.21 -19.29 -17.55
CA LYS A 264 2.57 -19.20 -16.13
C LYS A 264 1.59 -18.31 -15.37
N THR A 265 1.21 -18.74 -14.17
CA THR A 265 0.49 -17.92 -13.20
C THR A 265 1.07 -18.19 -11.83
N SER A 266 1.57 -17.16 -11.16
CA SER A 266 2.13 -17.25 -9.81
C SER A 266 1.17 -16.68 -8.77
N ILE A 267 0.47 -15.59 -9.11
CA ILE A 267 -0.49 -14.92 -8.22
C ILE A 267 -1.75 -14.58 -9.02
N SER A 268 -2.90 -14.90 -8.45
CA SER A 268 -4.22 -14.49 -8.94
C SER A 268 -4.66 -13.21 -8.22
N PHE A 269 -4.65 -12.06 -8.89
CA PHE A 269 -5.15 -10.81 -8.31
C PHE A 269 -6.60 -10.56 -8.75
N VAL A 270 -7.56 -10.60 -7.82
CA VAL A 270 -8.99 -10.59 -8.17
C VAL A 270 -9.76 -9.45 -7.53
N ASN A 271 -10.69 -8.86 -8.29
CA ASN A 271 -11.74 -8.06 -7.70
C ASN A 271 -12.75 -8.95 -6.97
N SER A 272 -13.18 -8.56 -5.77
CA SER A 272 -14.24 -9.27 -5.02
C SER A 272 -15.57 -9.41 -5.75
N ASN A 273 -15.88 -8.56 -6.74
CA ASN A 273 -17.02 -8.76 -7.65
C ASN A 273 -16.95 -10.09 -8.41
N ILE A 274 -15.75 -10.58 -8.72
CA ILE A 274 -15.55 -11.87 -9.40
C ILE A 274 -15.98 -13.01 -8.49
N LEU A 275 -15.56 -12.98 -7.22
CA LEU A 275 -15.92 -14.03 -6.25
C LEU A 275 -17.39 -13.99 -5.87
N ARG A 276 -18.01 -12.80 -5.73
CA ARG A 276 -19.43 -12.68 -5.41
C ARG A 276 -20.34 -13.46 -6.37
N LEU A 277 -19.95 -13.57 -7.64
CA LEU A 277 -20.71 -14.32 -8.64
C LEU A 277 -20.66 -15.84 -8.42
N CYS A 278 -19.67 -16.33 -7.67
CA CYS A 278 -19.36 -17.75 -7.54
C CYS A 278 -19.45 -18.31 -6.13
N ALA A 279 -19.07 -17.55 -5.09
CA ALA A 279 -19.11 -17.95 -3.68
C ALA A 279 -20.46 -18.50 -3.22
N ARG A 280 -21.52 -18.15 -3.97
CA ARG A 280 -22.91 -18.40 -3.66
C ARG A 280 -23.61 -19.43 -4.56
N ARG A 281 -22.91 -20.01 -5.54
CA ARG A 281 -23.47 -20.97 -6.49
C ARG A 281 -22.92 -22.37 -6.23
N GLU A 282 -23.81 -23.36 -6.14
CA GLU A 282 -23.39 -24.75 -6.08
C GLU A 282 -22.58 -25.11 -7.33
N GLY A 283 -21.44 -25.79 -7.13
CA GLY A 283 -20.54 -26.15 -8.22
C GLY A 283 -19.69 -25.02 -8.79
N CYS A 284 -19.75 -23.78 -8.26
CA CYS A 284 -18.73 -22.77 -8.59
C CYS A 284 -17.56 -22.82 -7.60
N PHE A 285 -16.35 -22.82 -8.15
CA PHE A 285 -15.10 -22.82 -7.39
C PHE A 285 -14.49 -21.42 -7.40
N CYS A 286 -14.09 -20.92 -6.24
CA CYS A 286 -13.47 -19.61 -6.08
C CYS A 286 -11.99 -19.60 -6.54
N HIS A 287 -11.70 -20.18 -7.71
CA HIS A 287 -10.33 -20.54 -8.13
C HIS A 287 -10.14 -20.23 -9.63
N PRO A 288 -10.13 -18.94 -10.04
CA PRO A 288 -10.09 -18.55 -11.45
C PRO A 288 -8.88 -19.11 -12.20
N TYR A 289 -7.74 -19.28 -11.52
CA TYR A 289 -6.50 -19.83 -12.07
C TYR A 289 -6.10 -21.17 -11.44
N GLY A 290 -7.04 -21.84 -10.75
CA GLY A 290 -6.80 -23.13 -10.10
C GLY A 290 -6.60 -23.02 -8.58
N GLU A 291 -6.88 -24.13 -7.89
CA GLU A 291 -6.94 -24.20 -6.42
C GLU A 291 -5.58 -24.03 -5.71
N LYS A 292 -4.48 -24.22 -6.44
CA LYS A 292 -3.10 -24.14 -5.92
C LYS A 292 -2.44 -22.78 -6.16
N ILE A 293 -3.10 -21.87 -6.89
CA ILE A 293 -2.53 -20.55 -7.18
C ILE A 293 -2.95 -19.59 -6.06
N PRO A 294 -2.00 -19.02 -5.30
CA PRO A 294 -2.32 -18.02 -4.28
C PRO A 294 -3.08 -16.85 -4.86
N MET A 295 -4.05 -16.35 -4.10
CA MET A 295 -4.96 -15.33 -4.53
C MET A 295 -4.86 -14.10 -3.64
N VAL A 296 -4.77 -12.92 -4.25
CA VAL A 296 -4.87 -11.62 -3.56
C VAL A 296 -6.15 -10.95 -4.04
N MET A 297 -7.02 -10.60 -3.11
CA MET A 297 -8.34 -10.07 -3.41
C MET A 297 -8.51 -8.62 -2.96
N TYR A 298 -8.90 -7.79 -3.93
CA TYR A 298 -9.37 -6.43 -3.71
C TYR A 298 -10.85 -6.40 -3.33
N ILE A 299 -11.15 -5.91 -2.12
CA ILE A 299 -12.52 -5.73 -1.64
C ILE A 299 -13.07 -4.38 -2.12
N CYS A 300 -13.94 -4.40 -3.12
CA CYS A 300 -14.56 -3.20 -3.68
C CYS A 300 -15.88 -2.81 -2.97
N GLN A 301 -16.49 -3.74 -2.22
CA GLN A 301 -17.65 -3.49 -1.38
C GLN A 301 -17.52 -4.26 -0.07
N ALA A 302 -17.75 -3.60 1.06
CA ALA A 302 -17.66 -4.21 2.39
C ALA A 302 -18.53 -5.47 2.53
N ALA A 303 -19.65 -5.54 1.83
CA ALA A 303 -20.54 -6.70 1.87
C ALA A 303 -19.92 -7.96 1.25
N HIS A 304 -18.90 -7.83 0.40
CA HIS A 304 -18.22 -8.97 -0.23
C HIS A 304 -17.34 -9.77 0.75
N PHE A 305 -17.11 -9.29 1.97
CA PHE A 305 -16.51 -10.13 3.01
C PHE A 305 -17.39 -11.37 3.33
N MET A 306 -18.70 -11.31 3.08
CA MET A 306 -19.58 -12.48 3.19
C MET A 306 -19.29 -13.55 2.13
N ASP A 307 -18.75 -13.13 0.98
CA ASP A 307 -18.36 -14.03 -0.13
C ASP A 307 -16.91 -14.51 0.04
N TYR A 308 -16.06 -13.66 0.60
CA TYR A 308 -14.68 -13.98 0.96
C TYR A 308 -14.59 -15.21 1.86
N ILE A 309 -15.32 -15.23 2.97
CA ILE A 309 -15.19 -16.26 4.02
C ILE A 309 -15.38 -17.69 3.49
N PRO A 310 -16.48 -18.02 2.77
CA PRO A 310 -16.64 -19.36 2.20
C PRO A 310 -15.61 -19.67 1.11
N CYS A 311 -15.18 -18.67 0.33
CA CYS A 311 -14.11 -18.87 -0.66
C CYS A 311 -12.75 -19.15 0.01
N ASN A 312 -12.40 -18.40 1.05
CA ASN A 312 -11.16 -18.57 1.81
C ASN A 312 -11.12 -19.95 2.50
N SER A 313 -12.27 -20.40 3.02
CA SER A 313 -12.39 -21.74 3.63
C SER A 313 -12.25 -22.89 2.63
N SER A 314 -12.52 -22.65 1.33
CA SER A 314 -12.48 -23.69 0.28
C SER A 314 -11.22 -23.65 -0.58
N HIS A 315 -10.49 -22.53 -0.61
CA HIS A 315 -9.27 -22.38 -1.39
C HIS A 315 -8.08 -23.06 -0.70
N LYS A 316 -7.31 -23.87 -1.46
CA LYS A 316 -6.18 -24.64 -0.91
C LYS A 316 -4.91 -23.79 -0.76
N ALA A 317 -4.73 -22.80 -1.63
CA ALA A 317 -3.69 -21.80 -1.52
C ALA A 317 -4.15 -20.58 -0.69
N PRO A 318 -3.23 -19.74 -0.18
CA PRO A 318 -3.60 -18.54 0.56
C PRO A 318 -4.52 -17.63 -0.25
N LEU A 319 -5.68 -17.28 0.32
CA LEU A 319 -6.58 -16.24 -0.19
C LEU A 319 -6.43 -15.01 0.70
N LEU A 320 -5.66 -14.03 0.25
CA LEU A 320 -5.32 -12.83 1.00
C LEU A 320 -6.25 -11.68 0.59
N VAL A 321 -6.64 -10.84 1.54
CA VAL A 321 -7.35 -9.58 1.26
C VAL A 321 -6.36 -8.43 1.27
N THR A 322 -6.51 -7.47 0.35
CA THR A 322 -5.69 -6.25 0.33
C THR A 322 -5.86 -5.45 1.63
N ASP A 323 -4.76 -4.90 2.15
CA ASP A 323 -4.80 -4.05 3.33
C ASP A 323 -5.53 -2.73 3.03
N ALA A 324 -6.41 -2.29 3.94
CA ALA A 324 -7.19 -1.07 3.74
C ALA A 324 -6.32 0.19 3.58
N ARG A 325 -5.11 0.20 4.17
CA ARG A 325 -4.13 1.28 4.00
C ARG A 325 -3.59 1.32 2.58
N PHE A 326 -3.38 0.16 1.99
CA PHE A 326 -2.97 0.01 0.59
C PHE A 326 -4.09 0.47 -0.35
N ASP A 327 -5.34 0.17 0.00
CA ASP A 327 -6.49 0.65 -0.76
C ASP A 327 -6.57 2.19 -0.77
N VAL A 328 -6.34 2.83 0.38
CA VAL A 328 -6.32 4.30 0.52
C VAL A 328 -5.17 4.93 -0.26
N LEU A 329 -3.99 4.31 -0.24
CA LEU A 329 -2.83 4.77 -1.01
C LEU A 329 -3.15 4.78 -2.52
N CYS A 330 -3.66 3.66 -3.04
CA CYS A 330 -4.01 3.54 -4.46
C CYS A 330 -5.08 4.57 -4.86
N ALA A 331 -6.11 4.76 -4.03
CA ALA A 331 -7.16 5.75 -4.29
C ALA A 331 -6.60 7.17 -4.40
N ARG A 332 -5.69 7.56 -3.49
CA ARG A 332 -5.08 8.89 -3.50
C ARG A 332 -4.22 9.13 -4.74
N ILE A 333 -3.44 8.13 -5.16
CA ILE A 333 -2.61 8.23 -6.36
C ILE A 333 -3.50 8.46 -7.58
N VAL A 334 -4.47 7.58 -7.86
CA VAL A 334 -5.32 7.73 -9.05
C VAL A 334 -6.14 9.01 -8.99
N LYS A 335 -6.67 9.37 -7.81
CA LYS A 335 -7.42 10.63 -7.65
C LYS A 335 -6.57 11.86 -7.94
N TYR A 336 -5.28 11.85 -7.59
CA TYR A 336 -4.37 12.93 -7.94
C TYR A 336 -4.21 13.08 -9.46
N TYR A 337 -3.96 11.97 -10.18
CA TYR A 337 -3.84 12.01 -11.63
C TYR A 337 -5.15 12.45 -12.30
N SER A 338 -6.28 11.97 -11.81
CA SER A 338 -7.62 12.36 -12.27
C SER A 338 -7.89 13.86 -12.05
N LEU A 339 -7.57 14.38 -10.86
CA LEU A 339 -7.67 15.81 -10.55
C LEU A 339 -6.76 16.65 -11.45
N LYS A 340 -5.51 16.23 -11.62
CA LYS A 340 -4.54 16.91 -12.48
C LYS A 340 -5.04 16.99 -13.91
N GLN A 341 -5.43 15.86 -14.49
CA GLN A 341 -5.97 15.81 -15.85
C GLN A 341 -7.24 16.66 -15.99
N PHE A 342 -8.15 16.60 -15.03
CA PHE A 342 -9.37 17.41 -15.04
C PHE A 342 -9.06 18.92 -15.07
N VAL A 343 -8.14 19.38 -14.23
CA VAL A 343 -7.75 20.80 -14.20
C VAL A 343 -7.04 21.19 -15.50
N ASP A 344 -6.09 20.37 -15.95
CA ASP A 344 -5.31 20.62 -17.16
C ASP A 344 -6.21 20.69 -18.42
N VAL A 345 -7.20 19.79 -18.54
CA VAL A 345 -8.08 19.69 -19.73
C VAL A 345 -9.23 20.70 -19.68
N THR A 346 -9.83 20.92 -18.52
CA THR A 346 -11.06 21.73 -18.43
C THR A 346 -10.81 23.17 -18.01
N GLY A 347 -9.64 23.48 -17.44
CA GLY A 347 -9.34 24.76 -16.80
C GLY A 347 -10.20 25.06 -15.57
N LYS A 348 -11.05 24.13 -15.12
CA LYS A 348 -11.92 24.31 -13.96
C LYS A 348 -11.16 24.08 -12.66
N SER A 349 -11.69 24.63 -11.58
CA SER A 349 -11.12 24.47 -10.24
C SER A 349 -11.29 23.03 -9.72
N PRO A 350 -10.35 22.50 -8.90
CA PRO A 350 -10.39 21.12 -8.39
C PRO A 350 -11.68 20.74 -7.66
N GLU A 351 -12.38 21.70 -7.06
CA GLU A 351 -13.65 21.50 -6.35
C GLU A 351 -14.77 21.02 -7.28
N LYS A 352 -14.68 21.33 -8.58
CA LYS A 352 -15.63 20.89 -9.61
C LYS A 352 -15.38 19.46 -10.09
N TRP A 353 -14.31 18.81 -9.63
CA TRP A 353 -13.98 17.43 -10.01
C TRP A 353 -15.03 16.44 -9.50
N ALA A 354 -15.45 16.57 -8.24
CA ALA A 354 -16.33 15.57 -7.61
C ALA A 354 -17.71 15.45 -8.28
N PRO A 355 -18.41 16.55 -8.62
CA PRO A 355 -19.65 16.46 -9.40
C PRO A 355 -19.45 15.96 -10.84
N ALA A 356 -18.25 16.11 -11.41
CA ALA A 356 -17.95 15.68 -12.78
C ALA A 356 -17.56 14.21 -12.89
N HIS A 357 -17.14 13.57 -11.79
CA HIS A 357 -16.60 12.20 -11.76
C HIS A 357 -17.33 11.29 -10.78
N ASP A 358 -18.55 11.65 -10.35
CA ASP A 358 -19.28 10.93 -9.30
C ASP A 358 -18.40 10.65 -8.07
N GLY A 359 -17.72 11.68 -7.55
CA GLY A 359 -16.57 11.51 -6.65
C GLY A 359 -16.81 10.70 -5.37
N SER A 360 -18.05 10.55 -4.91
CA SER A 360 -18.41 9.65 -3.80
C SER A 360 -18.32 8.17 -4.16
N MET A 361 -18.47 7.86 -5.44
CA MET A 361 -18.34 6.55 -6.05
C MET A 361 -17.00 6.38 -6.74
N PHE A 362 -16.01 7.26 -6.56
CA PHE A 362 -14.72 7.10 -7.24
C PHE A 362 -13.97 5.84 -6.79
N HIS A 363 -13.43 5.08 -7.74
CA HIS A 363 -12.56 3.92 -7.48
C HIS A 363 -11.60 3.66 -8.63
N TYR A 364 -10.45 3.10 -8.29
CA TYR A 364 -9.44 2.62 -9.24
C TYR A 364 -9.71 1.18 -9.68
N SER A 365 -9.09 0.77 -10.79
CA SER A 365 -9.21 -0.57 -11.35
C SER A 365 -8.38 -1.60 -10.57
N SER A 366 -8.78 -2.87 -10.64
CA SER A 366 -7.96 -3.96 -10.08
C SER A 366 -6.60 -4.08 -10.77
N GLY A 367 -6.47 -3.60 -12.01
CA GLY A 367 -5.18 -3.53 -12.70
C GLY A 367 -4.24 -2.56 -12.01
N MET A 368 -4.70 -1.35 -11.72
CA MET A 368 -3.91 -0.34 -10.99
C MET A 368 -3.38 -0.88 -9.67
N GLN A 369 -4.24 -1.50 -8.87
CA GLN A 369 -3.81 -2.03 -7.58
C GLN A 369 -2.85 -3.22 -7.71
N ALA A 370 -2.99 -4.06 -8.73
CA ALA A 370 -2.04 -5.15 -8.97
C ALA A 370 -0.66 -4.63 -9.43
N VAL A 371 -0.63 -3.56 -10.24
CA VAL A 371 0.63 -2.87 -10.59
C VAL A 371 1.29 -2.33 -9.32
N MET A 372 0.53 -1.62 -8.48
CA MET A 372 1.03 -1.14 -7.19
C MET A 372 1.51 -2.28 -6.28
N LEU A 373 0.82 -3.42 -6.26
CA LEU A 373 1.23 -4.58 -5.49
C LEU A 373 2.58 -5.10 -5.97
N ALA A 374 2.75 -5.21 -7.30
CA ALA A 374 4.01 -5.64 -7.92
C ALA A 374 5.16 -4.69 -7.57
N LEU A 375 4.94 -3.37 -7.62
CA LEU A 375 5.93 -2.37 -7.19
C LEU A 375 6.33 -2.52 -5.70
N GLY A 376 5.46 -3.09 -4.87
CA GLY A 376 5.73 -3.34 -3.45
C GLY A 376 6.56 -4.60 -3.18
N ILE A 377 6.48 -5.61 -4.06
CA ILE A 377 7.05 -6.94 -3.81
C ILE A 377 8.11 -7.38 -4.83
N CYS A 378 8.38 -6.58 -5.86
CA CYS A 378 9.29 -6.90 -6.97
C CYS A 378 10.32 -5.78 -7.23
N ASP A 379 11.48 -6.15 -7.74
CA ASP A 379 12.54 -5.20 -8.14
C ASP A 379 12.30 -4.62 -9.53
N ARG A 380 11.84 -5.46 -10.48
CA ARG A 380 11.43 -5.04 -11.84
C ARG A 380 10.00 -5.44 -12.11
N VAL A 381 9.26 -4.57 -12.78
CA VAL A 381 7.84 -4.79 -13.11
C VAL A 381 7.60 -4.49 -14.58
N SER A 382 7.15 -5.49 -15.32
CA SER A 382 6.65 -5.30 -16.69
C SER A 382 5.14 -5.45 -16.69
N ILE A 383 4.44 -4.53 -17.34
CA ILE A 383 2.97 -4.55 -17.43
C ILE A 383 2.56 -4.81 -18.88
N PHE A 384 1.63 -5.76 -19.06
CA PHE A 384 1.18 -6.22 -20.36
C PHE A 384 -0.34 -6.11 -20.43
N GLY A 385 -0.89 -5.66 -21.55
CA GLY A 385 -2.35 -5.62 -21.72
C GLY A 385 -3.03 -4.55 -20.86
N PHE A 386 -2.32 -3.45 -20.60
CA PHE A 386 -2.83 -2.21 -20.03
C PHE A 386 -2.96 -1.18 -21.15
N GLY A 387 -4.00 -0.36 -21.11
CA GLY A 387 -4.26 0.61 -22.17
C GLY A 387 -5.32 0.16 -23.17
N LYS A 388 -5.65 1.12 -24.03
CA LYS A 388 -6.76 1.03 -24.98
C LYS A 388 -6.26 1.16 -26.41
N SER A 389 -6.89 0.42 -27.30
CA SER A 389 -6.74 0.58 -28.74
C SER A 389 -8.13 0.55 -29.36
N THR A 390 -8.45 1.54 -30.20
CA THR A 390 -9.74 1.62 -30.91
C THR A 390 -10.02 0.39 -31.77
N SER A 391 -8.96 -0.27 -32.25
CA SER A 391 -9.03 -1.52 -33.02
C SER A 391 -9.04 -2.81 -32.19
N ALA A 392 -8.95 -2.73 -30.85
CA ALA A 392 -8.89 -3.90 -29.97
C ALA A 392 -10.15 -4.04 -29.11
N LYS A 393 -10.49 -5.27 -28.74
CA LYS A 393 -11.53 -5.54 -27.73
C LYS A 393 -11.06 -5.04 -26.36
N HIS A 394 -11.99 -4.77 -25.46
CA HIS A 394 -11.65 -4.43 -24.08
C HIS A 394 -11.07 -5.63 -23.33
N HIS A 395 -11.59 -6.84 -23.57
CA HIS A 395 -10.95 -8.06 -23.09
C HIS A 395 -10.48 -8.95 -24.24
N TYR A 396 -9.28 -9.53 -24.14
CA TYR A 396 -8.77 -10.49 -25.14
C TYR A 396 -9.59 -11.78 -25.18
N HIS A 397 -10.24 -12.15 -24.07
CA HIS A 397 -10.96 -13.42 -23.92
C HIS A 397 -12.48 -13.30 -23.85
N THR A 398 -13.06 -12.10 -23.98
CA THR A 398 -14.51 -11.90 -24.01
C THR A 398 -14.92 -11.03 -25.20
N ASN A 399 -16.24 -10.90 -25.42
CA ASN A 399 -16.78 -10.01 -26.44
C ASN A 399 -17.02 -8.57 -25.93
N GLN A 400 -16.52 -8.23 -24.73
CA GLN A 400 -16.61 -6.87 -24.21
C GLN A 400 -15.71 -5.95 -25.03
N LYS A 401 -16.28 -4.88 -25.57
CA LYS A 401 -15.57 -3.92 -26.44
C LYS A 401 -15.23 -2.60 -25.74
N ALA A 402 -15.93 -2.25 -24.66
CA ALA A 402 -15.78 -0.98 -23.97
C ALA A 402 -15.31 -1.17 -22.51
N GLU A 403 -14.54 -0.18 -22.05
CA GLU A 403 -14.25 0.06 -20.65
C GLU A 403 -15.53 0.40 -19.88
N LEU A 404 -15.56 0.05 -18.60
CA LEU A 404 -16.63 0.49 -17.71
C LEU A 404 -16.43 1.97 -17.38
N HIS A 405 -17.50 2.79 -17.38
CA HIS A 405 -17.46 4.21 -16.97
C HIS A 405 -17.15 4.44 -15.48
N LEU A 406 -16.75 3.37 -14.80
CA LEU A 406 -16.62 3.25 -13.37
C LEU A 406 -15.23 3.72 -12.88
N HIS A 407 -14.20 3.54 -13.72
CA HIS A 407 -12.81 3.92 -13.42
C HIS A 407 -12.37 5.07 -14.33
N ASP A 408 -11.52 5.95 -13.80
CA ASP A 408 -10.81 6.93 -14.61
C ASP A 408 -9.53 6.28 -15.18
N TYR A 409 -9.70 5.54 -16.28
CA TYR A 409 -8.60 4.81 -16.91
C TYR A 409 -7.51 5.74 -17.45
N GLU A 410 -7.85 6.94 -17.92
CA GLU A 410 -6.86 7.88 -18.44
C GLU A 410 -5.93 8.38 -17.33
N ALA A 411 -6.46 8.59 -16.13
CA ALA A 411 -5.67 8.89 -14.94
C ALA A 411 -4.71 7.74 -14.58
N GLU A 412 -5.17 6.49 -14.66
CA GLU A 412 -4.32 5.31 -14.44
C GLU A 412 -3.24 5.17 -15.51
N TYR A 413 -3.58 5.38 -16.78
CA TYR A 413 -2.62 5.32 -17.89
C TYR A 413 -1.57 6.43 -17.79
N ALA A 414 -1.96 7.63 -17.36
CA ALA A 414 -1.03 8.71 -17.08
C ALA A 414 -0.04 8.33 -15.97
N PHE A 415 -0.54 7.70 -14.90
CA PHE A 415 0.33 7.18 -13.85
C PHE A 415 1.32 6.12 -14.37
N TYR A 416 0.85 5.15 -15.17
CA TYR A 416 1.75 4.15 -15.73
C TYR A 416 2.80 4.75 -16.65
N ARG A 417 2.44 5.75 -17.47
CA ARG A 417 3.41 6.46 -18.33
C ARG A 417 4.47 7.16 -17.50
N ASP A 418 4.08 7.89 -16.46
CA ASP A 418 5.05 8.58 -15.61
C ASP A 418 5.98 7.57 -14.90
N LEU A 419 5.48 6.40 -14.47
CA LEU A 419 6.33 5.32 -13.93
C LEU A 419 7.42 4.85 -14.90
N VAL A 420 7.15 4.84 -16.20
CA VAL A 420 8.08 4.38 -17.25
C VAL A 420 9.00 5.50 -17.72
N GLU A 421 8.44 6.66 -18.03
CA GLU A 421 9.13 7.77 -18.67
C GLU A 421 9.96 8.58 -17.66
N ARG A 422 9.55 8.58 -16.39
CA ARG A 422 10.14 9.43 -15.34
C ARG A 422 10.45 8.67 -14.06
N PRO A 423 11.08 7.48 -14.09
CA PRO A 423 11.32 6.69 -12.89
C PRO A 423 12.12 7.46 -11.81
N GLN A 424 12.96 8.41 -12.23
CA GLN A 424 13.74 9.29 -11.35
C GLN A 424 12.89 10.29 -10.55
N GLU A 425 11.70 10.67 -11.04
CA GLU A 425 10.74 11.48 -10.28
C GLU A 425 10.16 10.68 -9.09
N PHE A 426 10.24 9.35 -9.14
CA PHE A 426 9.73 8.47 -8.11
C PHE A 426 10.83 7.99 -7.14
N VAL A 427 12.10 8.00 -7.54
CA VAL A 427 13.25 7.62 -6.71
C VAL A 427 13.89 8.87 -6.09
N VAL A 428 13.62 9.19 -4.81
CA VAL A 428 14.36 10.26 -4.10
C VAL A 428 14.97 9.79 -2.78
N ARG A 429 16.24 10.23 -2.61
CA ARG A 429 17.21 9.89 -1.56
C ARG A 429 16.71 10.18 -0.14
N ASN A 430 17.37 9.52 0.81
CA ASN A 430 17.26 9.59 2.28
C ASN A 430 17.39 10.99 2.95
N ASP A 431 17.11 12.10 2.27
CA ASP A 431 17.10 13.42 2.89
C ASP A 431 15.72 13.77 3.48
N MET A 432 15.73 14.06 4.78
CA MET A 432 14.54 14.09 5.63
C MET A 432 13.79 15.44 5.60
N ALA A 433 14.28 16.43 4.84
CA ALA A 433 13.94 17.84 5.04
C ALA A 433 12.96 18.47 4.03
N CYS A 434 12.65 17.83 2.89
CA CYS A 434 11.83 18.44 1.81
C CYS A 434 10.81 17.46 1.18
N ARG A 435 9.91 16.87 1.97
CA ARG A 435 8.94 15.90 1.42
C ARG A 435 7.57 16.53 1.18
N SER A 436 7.17 16.66 -0.08
CA SER A 436 5.77 16.96 -0.46
C SER A 436 4.88 15.73 -0.19
N THR A 437 3.55 15.89 -0.08
CA THR A 437 2.65 14.76 0.22
C THR A 437 2.75 13.64 -0.83
N ILE A 438 3.01 13.96 -2.10
CA ILE A 438 3.29 12.93 -3.11
C ILE A 438 4.72 12.41 -2.99
N GLY A 439 5.68 13.24 -2.60
CA GLY A 439 6.99 12.75 -2.14
C GLY A 439 6.85 11.68 -1.06
N LEU A 440 6.03 11.86 -0.02
CA LEU A 440 5.78 10.81 0.99
C LEU A 440 5.00 9.58 0.44
N ILE A 441 4.00 9.81 -0.42
CA ILE A 441 3.25 8.75 -1.12
C ILE A 441 4.19 7.91 -1.99
N LEU A 442 5.10 8.54 -2.73
CA LEU A 442 5.99 7.91 -3.71
C LEU A 442 7.32 7.46 -3.12
N ASP A 443 7.86 8.13 -2.09
CA ASP A 443 8.98 7.65 -1.26
C ASP A 443 8.65 6.29 -0.65
N SER A 444 7.37 6.03 -0.41
CA SER A 444 6.92 4.73 0.06
C SER A 444 6.65 3.75 -1.08
N VAL A 445 6.20 4.22 -2.26
CA VAL A 445 6.01 3.37 -3.45
C VAL A 445 7.35 2.96 -4.09
N VAL A 446 8.37 3.82 -4.02
CA VAL A 446 9.60 3.77 -4.82
C VAL A 446 10.87 4.08 -4.00
N GLY A 447 10.81 4.05 -2.67
CA GLY A 447 12.00 3.93 -1.80
C GLY A 447 12.83 2.64 -2.00
N ILE A 448 12.66 1.94 -3.12
CA ILE A 448 13.27 0.66 -3.45
C ILE A 448 13.82 0.69 -4.88
N CYS A 449 14.98 1.36 -5.06
CA CYS A 449 15.85 1.29 -6.25
C CYS A 449 15.21 1.69 -7.61
N PRO A 450 16.02 1.91 -8.67
CA PRO A 450 15.50 2.24 -9.99
C PRO A 450 14.66 1.07 -10.52
N ILE A 451 13.34 1.22 -10.43
CA ILE A 451 12.40 0.26 -11.00
C ILE A 451 12.44 0.45 -12.51
N ASP A 452 12.91 -0.58 -13.21
CA ASP A 452 12.81 -0.65 -14.66
C ASP A 452 11.38 -1.09 -15.01
N CYS A 453 10.49 -0.09 -15.12
CA CYS A 453 9.11 -0.29 -15.55
C CYS A 453 9.05 -0.20 -17.08
N SER A 454 8.51 -1.22 -17.73
CA SER A 454 8.28 -1.23 -19.18
C SER A 454 6.81 -1.47 -19.49
N ILE A 455 6.19 -0.59 -20.30
CA ILE A 455 4.87 -0.82 -20.91
C ILE A 455 5.09 -1.52 -22.25
N ALA A 456 4.48 -2.69 -22.46
CA ALA A 456 4.55 -3.47 -23.70
C ALA A 456 3.17 -3.78 -24.30
#